data_AF-A0A5B7GDC5-F1
#
_entry.id   AF-A0A5B7GDC5-F1
#
_cell.length_a   1.000
_cell.length_b   1.000
_cell.length_c   1.000
_cell.angle_alpha   90.00
_cell.angle_beta   90.00
_cell.angle_gamma   90.00
#
_symmetry.space_group_name_H-M   'P 1'
#
loop_
_entity.id
_entity.type
_entity.pdbx_description
1 polymer ?
#
loop_
_entity_poly.entity_id
_entity_poly.type
_entity_poly.pdbx_seq_one_letter_code
_entity_poly.pdbx_strand_id
1 'polypeptide(L)'
;MVSCLMRVSWAGAAGRLYLPSATITMTEPAVSPPDNSKSSRQSSTGSVHSSSSESETVLHGGVCVQQATISPTDSLIASQALQLLIAFLKFRPQLIDQWYGMLSVKDFIIEILVGCSSEEVREVAYHQFTSLINMTTPAELSLKKFLTQILLKAHLPLWVSSTSARGATLKLLSQCTQYFSLRSKLLSNLSSKDQESLEISASQMLEDEIGWLTNFTATREVMRERPESGVSAMRYADNILLAGHLMLISALMSCEGVNKEETGK
;
A
#
# COMPACT_ATOMS: atom_id res chain seq x y z
N MET A 1 12.82 10.38 -13.78
CA MET A 1 11.75 9.64 -14.50
C MET A 1 11.02 8.66 -13.58
N VAL A 2 11.70 7.68 -12.97
CA VAL A 2 11.12 6.72 -11.99
C VAL A 2 10.31 7.43 -10.89
N SER A 3 10.91 8.42 -10.23
CA SER A 3 10.23 9.23 -9.21
C SER A 3 8.98 9.95 -9.72
N CYS A 4 8.98 10.43 -10.96
CA CYS A 4 7.81 11.10 -11.54
C CYS A 4 6.67 10.11 -11.81
N LEU A 5 6.98 8.94 -12.38
CA LEU A 5 5.98 7.91 -12.63
C LEU A 5 5.40 7.35 -11.33
N MET A 6 6.23 7.16 -10.31
CA MET A 6 5.78 6.76 -8.98
C MET A 6 4.83 7.81 -8.37
N ARG A 7 5.17 9.10 -8.48
CA ARG A 7 4.31 10.20 -8.01
C ARG A 7 2.99 10.30 -8.77
N VAL A 8 3.00 10.16 -10.10
CA VAL A 8 1.77 10.18 -10.91
C VAL A 8 0.89 8.97 -10.56
N SER A 9 1.48 7.78 -10.44
CA SER A 9 0.76 6.57 -10.06
C SER A 9 0.12 6.71 -8.69
N TRP A 10 0.88 7.19 -7.70
CA TRP A 10 0.39 7.45 -6.36
C TRP A 10 -0.72 8.51 -6.32
N ALA A 11 -0.51 9.64 -7.00
CA ALA A 11 -1.48 10.72 -7.01
C ALA A 11 -2.80 10.31 -7.69
N GLY A 12 -2.73 9.48 -8.74
CA GLY A 12 -3.92 8.88 -9.35
C GLY A 12 -4.60 7.91 -8.39
N ALA A 13 -3.85 7.04 -7.72
CA ALA A 13 -4.39 6.11 -6.71
C ALA A 13 -5.03 6.85 -5.52
N ALA A 14 -4.55 8.06 -5.23
CA ALA A 14 -5.11 8.97 -4.25
C ALA A 14 -6.25 9.84 -4.79
N GLY A 15 -6.65 9.75 -6.07
CA GLY A 15 -7.66 10.65 -6.66
C GLY A 15 -7.27 12.14 -6.61
N ARG A 16 -5.97 12.42 -6.55
CA ARG A 16 -5.39 13.75 -6.36
C ARG A 16 -4.30 14.05 -7.38
N LEU A 17 -4.60 13.85 -8.67
CA LEU A 17 -3.70 14.17 -9.78
C LEU A 17 -3.33 15.66 -9.91
N TYR A 18 -3.93 16.54 -9.10
CA TYR A 18 -3.45 17.92 -8.94
C TYR A 18 -2.20 18.04 -8.06
N LEU A 19 -1.91 17.05 -7.19
CA LEU A 19 -0.74 17.06 -6.29
C LEU A 19 0.62 17.01 -7.02
N PRO A 20 0.79 16.22 -8.11
CA PRO A 20 2.00 16.26 -8.93
C PRO A 20 2.19 17.58 -9.69
N SER A 21 1.11 18.36 -9.89
CA SER A 21 1.08 19.54 -10.76
C SER A 21 1.40 20.86 -10.04
N ALA A 22 1.64 20.85 -8.72
CA ALA A 22 1.98 22.05 -7.95
C ALA A 22 3.35 22.68 -8.31
N THR A 23 4.02 22.22 -9.38
CA THR A 23 5.26 22.82 -9.91
C THR A 23 5.24 22.92 -11.43
N ILE A 24 4.11 23.30 -12.03
CA ILE A 24 4.09 23.90 -13.37
C ILE A 24 3.51 25.32 -13.27
N THR A 25 4.11 26.16 -12.44
CA THR A 25 4.09 27.59 -12.74
C THR A 25 5.03 27.80 -13.91
N MET A 26 4.48 27.84 -15.12
CA MET A 26 5.18 28.45 -16.24
C MET A 26 5.45 29.90 -15.85
N THR A 27 6.68 30.22 -15.48
CA THR A 27 7.17 31.59 -15.37
C THR A 27 7.11 32.21 -16.76
N GLU A 28 6.03 32.92 -17.05
CA GLU A 28 5.96 33.88 -18.13
C GLU A 28 6.65 35.18 -17.64
N PRO A 29 7.61 35.74 -18.40
CA PRO A 29 8.37 36.89 -17.94
C PRO A 29 7.48 38.14 -17.89
N ALA A 30 7.60 38.86 -16.79
CA ALA A 30 6.83 40.04 -16.45
C ALA A 30 6.89 41.16 -17.50
N VAL A 31 5.72 41.73 -17.80
CA VAL A 31 5.59 43.09 -18.30
C VAL A 31 4.63 43.83 -17.35
N SER A 32 5.18 44.77 -16.59
CA SER A 32 4.44 45.88 -15.94
C SER A 32 4.44 47.09 -16.90
N PRO A 33 3.66 48.21 -16.74
CA PRO A 33 3.03 48.79 -15.53
C PRO A 33 1.65 49.51 -15.85
N PRO A 34 1.20 50.62 -15.20
CA PRO A 34 1.01 50.95 -13.77
C PRO A 34 -0.44 51.40 -13.39
N ASP A 35 -0.63 51.63 -12.09
CA ASP A 35 -1.37 52.75 -11.44
C ASP A 35 -2.77 52.59 -10.79
N ASN A 36 -2.75 52.96 -9.50
CA ASN A 36 -3.71 53.76 -8.71
C ASN A 36 -5.06 53.15 -8.26
N SER A 37 -5.20 52.87 -6.95
CA SER A 37 -5.76 53.82 -5.96
C SER A 37 -6.18 53.19 -4.60
N LYS A 38 -5.59 53.73 -3.53
CA LYS A 38 -6.13 54.12 -2.20
C LYS A 38 -7.13 53.22 -1.42
N SER A 39 -6.66 52.84 -0.21
CA SER A 39 -7.32 52.99 1.12
C SER A 39 -8.41 51.99 1.57
N SER A 40 -8.12 51.15 2.58
CA SER A 40 -8.38 51.46 4.00
C SER A 40 -8.33 50.24 4.93
N ARG A 41 -7.84 50.49 6.16
CA ARG A 41 -8.22 49.89 7.46
C ARG A 41 -7.81 48.45 7.76
N GLN A 42 -6.77 48.41 8.60
CA GLN A 42 -6.40 47.33 9.51
C GLN A 42 -7.59 46.85 10.34
N SER A 43 -7.78 45.53 10.37
CA SER A 43 -8.43 44.83 11.48
C SER A 43 -7.63 43.56 11.76
N SER A 44 -6.97 43.55 12.90
CA SER A 44 -6.21 42.44 13.45
C SER A 44 -7.16 41.38 13.98
N THR A 45 -7.15 40.20 13.37
CA THR A 45 -7.58 38.94 14.02
C THR A 45 -6.63 37.85 13.57
N GLY A 46 -6.07 37.12 14.53
CA GLY A 46 -4.89 36.29 14.36
C GLY A 46 -4.96 35.25 13.25
N SER A 47 -3.80 35.01 12.64
CA SER A 47 -3.51 33.80 11.92
C SER A 47 -2.09 33.36 12.28
N VAL A 48 -2.02 32.10 12.70
CA VAL A 48 -0.81 31.30 12.82
C VAL A 48 0.04 31.48 11.56
N HIS A 49 1.25 31.99 11.75
CA HIS A 49 2.29 32.00 10.72
C HIS A 49 2.75 30.56 10.52
N SER A 50 1.99 29.78 9.75
CA SER A 50 2.51 28.58 9.10
C SER A 50 3.54 29.07 8.10
N SER A 51 4.81 28.99 8.50
CA SER A 51 5.93 29.15 7.60
C SER A 51 5.80 28.04 6.55
N SER A 52 5.25 28.39 5.39
CA SER A 52 5.32 27.58 4.17
C SER A 52 6.79 27.50 3.78
N SER A 53 7.50 26.52 4.34
CA SER A 53 8.65 25.98 3.66
C SER A 53 8.12 25.26 2.44
N GLU A 54 8.55 25.70 1.26
CA GLU A 54 8.46 24.97 -0.01
C GLU A 54 9.30 23.68 0.07
N SER A 55 8.94 22.79 0.98
CA SER A 55 9.54 21.48 1.10
C SER A 55 8.97 20.61 -0.01
N GLU A 56 9.87 19.96 -0.74
CA GLU A 56 9.61 18.90 -1.71
C GLU A 56 8.28 18.18 -1.46
N THR A 57 7.50 17.95 -2.53
CA THR A 57 6.27 17.18 -2.49
C THR A 57 6.56 15.72 -2.16
N VAL A 58 6.90 15.46 -0.90
CA VAL A 58 7.14 14.13 -0.34
C VAL A 58 5.81 13.38 -0.40
N LEU A 59 5.86 12.14 -0.86
CA LEU A 59 4.72 11.24 -0.76
C LEU A 59 4.48 10.99 0.73
N HIS A 60 3.33 11.44 1.24
CA HIS A 60 2.98 11.24 2.64
C HIS A 60 2.16 9.95 2.74
N GLY A 61 2.60 9.00 3.57
CA GLY A 61 1.83 7.78 3.82
C GLY A 61 0.45 8.09 4.41
N GLY A 62 -0.57 7.38 3.95
CA GLY A 62 -1.95 7.44 4.46
C GLY A 62 -2.92 8.27 3.61
N VAL A 63 -2.49 8.94 2.55
CA VAL A 63 -3.34 9.77 1.68
C VAL A 63 -4.36 8.93 0.90
N CYS A 64 -3.97 7.76 0.40
CA CYS A 64 -4.87 6.85 -0.32
C CYS A 64 -5.95 6.30 0.64
N VAL A 65 -5.56 6.00 1.87
CA VAL A 65 -6.46 5.46 2.91
C VAL A 65 -7.58 6.44 3.26
N GLN A 66 -7.33 7.75 3.16
CA GLN A 66 -8.32 8.79 3.44
C GLN A 66 -9.40 8.91 2.35
N GLN A 67 -9.19 8.39 1.14
CA GLN A 67 -10.16 8.57 0.04
C GLN A 67 -11.24 7.48 0.08
N ALA A 68 -12.52 7.86 0.18
CA ALA A 68 -13.60 6.87 0.15
C ALA A 68 -13.72 6.20 -1.23
N THR A 69 -13.59 6.98 -2.29
CA THR A 69 -13.69 6.56 -3.69
C THR A 69 -12.67 7.32 -4.54
N ILE A 70 -12.35 6.78 -5.72
CA ILE A 70 -11.57 7.47 -6.74
C ILE A 70 -12.29 7.39 -8.09
N SER A 71 -12.05 8.35 -8.97
CA SER A 71 -12.70 8.36 -10.28
C SER A 71 -12.13 7.27 -11.18
N PRO A 72 -12.93 6.70 -12.12
CA PRO A 72 -12.42 5.69 -13.07
C PRO A 72 -11.24 6.21 -13.91
N THR A 73 -11.24 7.51 -14.23
CA THR A 73 -10.16 8.17 -14.95
C THR A 73 -8.87 8.19 -14.14
N ASP A 74 -8.94 8.54 -12.84
CA ASP A 74 -7.76 8.53 -11.96
C ASP A 74 -7.23 7.12 -11.75
N SER A 75 -8.13 6.13 -11.57
CA SER A 75 -7.75 4.70 -11.49
C SER A 75 -7.00 4.24 -12.74
N LEU A 76 -7.48 4.64 -13.92
CA LEU A 76 -6.84 4.30 -15.19
C LEU A 76 -5.45 4.93 -15.29
N ILE A 77 -5.33 6.23 -14.99
CA ILE A 77 -4.04 6.94 -15.00
C ILE A 77 -3.05 6.31 -14.01
N ALA A 78 -3.51 6.01 -12.79
CA ALA A 78 -2.72 5.37 -11.76
C ALA A 78 -2.15 4.02 -12.22
N SER A 79 -3.02 3.21 -12.83
CA SER A 79 -2.70 1.89 -13.36
C SER A 79 -1.71 1.95 -14.51
N GLN A 80 -1.92 2.84 -15.49
CA GLN A 80 -1.03 3.01 -16.63
C GLN A 80 0.34 3.54 -16.19
N ALA A 81 0.38 4.52 -15.27
CA ALA A 81 1.62 5.03 -14.72
C ALA A 81 2.40 3.94 -13.95
N LEU A 82 1.71 3.07 -13.20
CA LEU A 82 2.32 1.95 -12.49
C LEU A 82 2.92 0.92 -13.44
N GLN A 83 2.17 0.53 -14.47
CA GLN A 83 2.64 -0.41 -15.49
C GLN A 83 3.88 0.15 -16.21
N LEU A 84 3.84 1.44 -16.57
CA LEU A 84 4.97 2.10 -17.20
C LEU A 84 6.18 2.18 -16.28
N LEU A 85 6.00 2.57 -15.01
CA LEU A 85 7.06 2.57 -13.98
C LEU A 85 7.74 1.21 -13.93
N ILE A 86 6.95 0.15 -13.82
CA ILE A 86 7.46 -1.21 -13.65
C ILE A 86 8.16 -1.68 -14.92
N ALA A 87 7.59 -1.40 -16.11
CA ALA A 87 8.24 -1.64 -17.39
C ALA A 87 9.61 -0.94 -17.47
N PHE A 88 9.73 0.32 -17.03
CA PHE A 88 11.00 1.03 -16.98
C PHE A 88 12.03 0.33 -16.09
N LEU A 89 11.62 -0.13 -14.90
CA LEU A 89 12.49 -0.89 -14.00
C LEU A 89 12.93 -2.21 -14.63
N LYS A 90 12.06 -2.85 -15.42
CA LYS A 90 12.40 -4.09 -16.16
C LYS A 90 13.44 -3.88 -17.24
N PHE A 91 13.19 -2.90 -18.11
CA PHE A 91 14.06 -2.64 -19.26
C PHE A 91 15.35 -1.91 -18.86
N ARG A 92 15.40 -1.31 -17.67
CA ARG A 92 16.58 -0.62 -17.14
C ARG A 92 16.83 -1.03 -15.68
N PRO A 93 17.34 -2.25 -15.44
CA PRO A 93 17.57 -2.76 -14.08
C PRO A 93 18.46 -1.86 -13.21
N GLN A 94 19.34 -1.06 -13.80
CA GLN A 94 20.15 -0.07 -13.07
C GLN A 94 19.32 1.00 -12.34
N LEU A 95 18.04 1.18 -12.69
CA LEU A 95 17.13 2.10 -12.01
C LEU A 95 16.46 1.48 -10.78
N ILE A 96 16.61 0.17 -10.58
CA ILE A 96 16.05 -0.54 -9.43
C ILE A 96 16.73 -0.08 -8.13
N ASP A 97 18.06 0.05 -8.13
CA ASP A 97 18.81 0.55 -6.96
C ASP A 97 18.39 1.98 -6.61
N GLN A 98 18.18 2.82 -7.64
CA GLN A 98 17.66 4.18 -7.45
C GLN A 98 16.27 4.15 -6.82
N TRP A 99 15.40 3.24 -7.28
CA TRP A 99 14.03 3.10 -6.77
C TRP A 99 14.01 2.63 -5.31
N TYR A 100 14.87 1.69 -4.93
CA TYR A 100 15.02 1.24 -3.54
C TYR A 100 15.50 2.35 -2.60
N GLY A 101 16.41 3.19 -3.08
CA GLY A 101 16.95 4.31 -2.32
C GLY A 101 15.94 5.44 -2.07
N MET A 102 14.78 5.42 -2.72
CA MET A 102 13.76 6.44 -2.51
C MET A 102 13.09 6.28 -1.15
N LEU A 103 13.11 7.33 -0.31
CA LEU A 103 12.54 7.30 1.05
C LEU A 103 11.08 6.85 1.08
N SER A 104 10.30 7.24 0.07
CA SER A 104 8.85 7.02 0.00
C SER A 104 8.42 5.72 -0.70
N VAL A 105 9.35 4.90 -1.18
CA VAL A 105 9.01 3.70 -1.95
C VAL A 105 8.21 2.69 -1.12
N LYS A 106 8.51 2.61 0.18
CA LYS A 106 7.84 1.71 1.12
C LYS A 106 6.38 2.11 1.28
N ASP A 107 6.14 3.38 1.58
CA ASP A 107 4.79 3.93 1.72
C ASP A 107 4.02 3.82 0.42
N PHE A 108 4.65 4.13 -0.72
CA PHE A 108 4.07 3.95 -2.04
C PHE A 108 3.55 2.53 -2.28
N ILE A 109 4.38 1.51 -2.01
CA ILE A 109 4.01 0.10 -2.21
C ILE A 109 2.82 -0.28 -1.32
N ILE A 110 2.85 0.10 -0.04
CA ILE A 110 1.78 -0.20 0.91
C ILE A 110 0.49 0.53 0.54
N GLU A 111 0.57 1.83 0.22
CA GLU A 111 -0.61 2.60 -0.14
C GLU A 111 -1.27 2.12 -1.42
N ILE A 112 -0.49 1.71 -2.42
CA ILE A 112 -1.07 1.16 -3.64
C ILE A 112 -1.64 -0.25 -3.43
N LEU A 113 -1.05 -1.09 -2.57
CA LEU A 113 -1.51 -2.47 -2.36
C LEU A 113 -2.71 -2.62 -1.42
N VAL A 114 -2.86 -1.72 -0.44
CA VAL A 114 -3.95 -1.82 0.56
C VAL A 114 -4.66 -0.50 0.82
N GLY A 115 -4.01 0.65 0.63
CA GLY A 115 -4.61 1.94 0.94
C GLY A 115 -5.54 2.51 -0.14
N CYS A 116 -5.28 2.18 -1.41
CA CYS A 116 -6.02 2.62 -2.57
C CYS A 116 -7.44 2.05 -2.56
N SER A 117 -8.45 2.89 -2.78
CA SER A 117 -9.86 2.45 -2.79
C SER A 117 -10.22 1.63 -4.03
N SER A 118 -9.56 1.85 -5.18
CA SER A 118 -9.81 1.09 -6.41
C SER A 118 -9.17 -0.28 -6.36
N GLU A 119 -10.00 -1.31 -6.48
CA GLU A 119 -9.54 -2.70 -6.59
C GLU A 119 -8.73 -2.91 -7.86
N GLU A 120 -9.09 -2.27 -8.96
CA GLU A 120 -8.39 -2.37 -10.24
C GLU A 120 -6.94 -1.91 -10.11
N VAL A 121 -6.70 -0.79 -9.42
CA VAL A 121 -5.33 -0.29 -9.17
C VAL A 121 -4.56 -1.26 -8.27
N ARG A 122 -5.19 -1.79 -7.20
CA ARG A 122 -4.55 -2.78 -6.33
C ARG A 122 -4.17 -4.05 -7.10
N GLU A 123 -5.04 -4.53 -7.99
CA GLU A 123 -4.82 -5.72 -8.80
C GLU A 123 -3.69 -5.54 -9.81
N VAL A 124 -3.68 -4.39 -10.50
CA VAL A 124 -2.56 -4.02 -11.37
C VAL A 124 -1.26 -3.98 -10.58
N ALA A 125 -1.27 -3.43 -9.37
CA ALA A 125 -0.07 -3.38 -8.53
C ALA A 125 0.44 -4.77 -8.14
N TYR A 126 -0.45 -5.65 -7.69
CA TYR A 126 -0.12 -7.04 -7.41
C TYR A 126 0.54 -7.72 -8.62
N HIS A 127 -0.07 -7.61 -9.80
CA HIS A 127 0.47 -8.19 -11.03
C HIS A 127 1.81 -7.58 -11.41
N GLN A 128 1.94 -6.26 -11.34
CA GLN A 128 3.18 -5.59 -11.73
C GLN A 128 4.33 -5.91 -10.79
N PHE A 129 4.12 -5.90 -9.47
CA PHE A 129 5.16 -6.29 -8.51
C PHE A 129 5.51 -7.77 -8.62
N THR A 130 4.53 -8.66 -8.80
CA THR A 130 4.78 -10.07 -9.10
C THR A 130 5.62 -10.24 -10.35
N SER A 131 5.28 -9.51 -11.40
CA SER A 131 6.00 -9.55 -12.67
C SER A 131 7.39 -8.93 -12.56
N LEU A 132 7.61 -8.01 -11.62
CA LEU A 132 8.92 -7.43 -11.31
C LEU A 132 9.82 -8.45 -10.60
N ILE A 133 9.26 -9.20 -9.64
CA ILE A 133 9.99 -10.24 -8.88
C ILE A 133 10.45 -11.39 -9.78
N ASN A 134 9.64 -11.80 -10.75
CA ASN A 134 9.95 -12.94 -11.63
C ASN A 134 10.94 -12.61 -12.77
N MET A 135 11.64 -11.47 -12.71
CA MET A 135 12.61 -11.12 -13.73
C MET A 135 13.92 -11.85 -13.54
N THR A 136 14.35 -12.56 -14.59
CA THR A 136 15.66 -13.23 -14.66
C THR A 136 16.78 -12.20 -14.76
N THR A 137 17.16 -11.62 -13.63
CA THR A 137 18.31 -10.72 -13.51
C THR A 137 19.11 -11.08 -12.26
N PRO A 138 20.42 -10.80 -12.20
CA PRO A 138 21.21 -11.04 -10.99
C PRO A 138 20.69 -10.29 -9.74
N ALA A 139 19.87 -9.25 -9.94
CA ALA A 139 19.22 -8.47 -8.89
C ALA A 139 17.94 -9.13 -8.33
N GLU A 140 17.49 -10.27 -8.87
CA GLU A 140 16.24 -10.94 -8.52
C GLU A 140 16.12 -11.22 -7.02
N LEU A 141 17.16 -11.83 -6.42
CA LEU A 141 17.17 -12.15 -4.98
C LEU A 141 17.11 -10.89 -4.11
N SER A 142 17.76 -9.80 -4.56
CA SER A 142 17.74 -8.51 -3.84
C SER A 142 16.35 -7.87 -3.87
N LEU A 143 15.62 -7.97 -4.99
CA LEU A 143 14.27 -7.44 -5.13
C LEU A 143 13.26 -8.22 -4.31
N LYS A 144 13.31 -9.55 -4.39
CA LYS A 144 12.45 -10.41 -3.59
C LYS A 144 12.65 -10.12 -2.10
N LYS A 145 13.91 -10.01 -1.65
CA LYS A 145 14.25 -9.64 -0.27
C LYS A 145 13.72 -8.25 0.10
N PHE A 146 13.94 -7.26 -0.75
CA PHE A 146 13.49 -5.89 -0.51
C PHE A 146 11.96 -5.80 -0.34
N LEU A 147 11.18 -6.35 -1.28
CA LEU A 147 9.72 -6.32 -1.21
C LEU A 147 9.20 -7.13 -0.02
N THR A 148 9.78 -8.30 0.25
CA THR A 148 9.41 -9.13 1.42
C THR A 148 9.61 -8.33 2.70
N GLN A 149 10.75 -7.67 2.87
CA GLN A 149 11.05 -6.86 4.05
C GLN A 149 10.11 -5.66 4.21
N ILE A 150 9.71 -5.02 3.11
CA ILE A 150 8.71 -3.93 3.16
C ILE A 150 7.37 -4.45 3.67
N LEU A 151 6.87 -5.55 3.10
CA LEU A 151 5.56 -6.07 3.49
C LEU A 151 5.56 -6.57 4.93
N LEU A 152 6.63 -7.23 5.39
CA LEU A 152 6.74 -7.75 6.76
C LEU A 152 6.85 -6.64 7.82
N LYS A 153 7.55 -5.54 7.49
CA LYS A 153 7.76 -4.41 8.43
C LYS A 153 6.66 -3.35 8.36
N ALA A 154 5.67 -3.52 7.48
CA ALA A 154 4.57 -2.58 7.37
C ALA A 154 3.67 -2.64 8.61
N HIS A 155 3.47 -1.50 9.26
CA HIS A 155 2.60 -1.37 10.43
C HIS A 155 1.14 -1.26 9.98
N LEU A 156 0.53 -2.40 9.65
CA LEU A 156 -0.88 -2.50 9.26
C LEU A 156 -1.71 -3.16 10.37
N PRO A 157 -2.93 -2.67 10.64
CA PRO A 157 -3.82 -3.22 11.67
C PRO A 157 -4.53 -4.51 11.21
N LEU A 158 -3.85 -5.37 10.44
CA LEU A 158 -4.42 -6.61 9.89
C LEU A 158 -4.37 -7.76 10.90
N TRP A 159 -3.37 -7.78 11.78
CA TRP A 159 -3.22 -8.82 12.82
C TRP A 159 -4.01 -8.53 14.11
N VAL A 160 -5.08 -7.73 14.04
CA VAL A 160 -5.94 -7.42 15.20
C VAL A 160 -7.08 -8.45 15.30
N SER A 161 -7.00 -9.34 16.28
CA SER A 161 -7.94 -10.47 16.44
C SER A 161 -9.31 -10.08 17.00
N SER A 162 -9.42 -8.94 17.71
CA SER A 162 -10.66 -8.46 18.32
C SER A 162 -11.55 -7.64 17.38
N THR A 163 -12.86 -7.91 17.35
CA THR A 163 -13.84 -7.21 16.48
C THR A 163 -13.98 -5.72 16.77
N SER A 164 -13.87 -5.29 18.04
CA SER A 164 -14.09 -3.89 18.44
C SER A 164 -13.05 -2.92 17.86
N ALA A 165 -11.78 -3.33 17.85
CA ALA A 165 -10.69 -2.53 17.31
C ALA A 165 -10.69 -2.49 15.76
N ARG A 166 -11.20 -3.54 15.11
CA ARG A 166 -11.27 -3.63 13.64
C ARG A 166 -12.24 -2.64 12.99
N GLY A 167 -13.26 -2.17 13.72
CA GLY A 167 -14.22 -1.20 13.20
C GLY A 167 -13.56 0.10 12.71
N ALA A 168 -12.54 0.59 13.41
CA ALA A 168 -11.81 1.81 13.03
C ALA A 168 -10.96 1.66 11.76
N THR A 169 -10.62 0.41 11.41
CA THR A 169 -9.72 0.07 10.30
C THR A 169 -10.42 -0.71 9.20
N LEU A 170 -11.76 -0.73 9.23
CA LEU A 170 -12.63 -1.54 8.38
C LEU A 170 -12.27 -1.45 6.90
N LYS A 171 -11.94 -0.24 6.43
CA LYS A 171 -11.54 0.01 5.05
C LYS A 171 -10.31 -0.83 4.65
N LEU A 172 -9.23 -0.77 5.44
CA LEU A 172 -8.00 -1.51 5.15
C LEU A 172 -8.24 -3.03 5.17
N LEU A 173 -9.06 -3.50 6.10
CA LEU A 173 -9.41 -4.93 6.20
C LEU A 173 -10.17 -5.41 4.96
N SER A 174 -11.06 -4.60 4.42
CA SER A 174 -11.78 -4.92 3.17
C SER A 174 -10.93 -4.82 1.91
N GLN A 175 -9.69 -4.30 2.00
CA GLN A 175 -8.81 -3.99 0.86
C GLN A 175 -7.49 -4.78 0.89
N CYS A 176 -7.32 -5.71 1.83
CA CYS A 176 -6.04 -6.37 2.06
C CYS A 176 -5.74 -7.56 1.13
N THR A 177 -6.66 -7.94 0.23
CA THR A 177 -6.50 -9.11 -0.65
C THR A 177 -5.18 -9.10 -1.41
N GLN A 178 -4.87 -8.02 -2.14
CA GLN A 178 -3.66 -7.94 -2.96
C GLN A 178 -2.37 -7.90 -2.13
N TYR A 179 -2.42 -7.28 -0.95
CA TYR A 179 -1.31 -7.31 0.01
C TYR A 179 -1.02 -8.75 0.47
N PHE A 180 -2.04 -9.51 0.88
CA PHE A 180 -1.86 -10.92 1.27
C PHE A 180 -1.43 -11.78 0.09
N SER A 181 -2.03 -11.61 -1.10
CA SER A 181 -1.62 -12.34 -2.30
C SER A 181 -0.13 -12.17 -2.62
N LEU A 182 0.38 -10.93 -2.57
CA LEU A 182 1.80 -10.67 -2.81
C LEU A 182 2.68 -11.25 -1.70
N ARG A 183 2.31 -11.03 -0.43
CA ARG A 183 3.04 -11.52 0.74
C ARG A 183 3.13 -13.05 0.75
N SER A 184 2.00 -13.74 0.53
CA SER A 184 1.94 -15.20 0.44
C SER A 184 2.75 -15.72 -0.75
N LYS A 185 2.73 -15.04 -1.90
CA LYS A 185 3.58 -15.43 -3.04
C LYS A 185 5.06 -15.33 -2.70
N LEU A 186 5.49 -14.22 -2.08
CA LEU A 186 6.89 -13.99 -1.68
C LEU A 186 7.39 -15.02 -0.67
N LEU A 187 6.51 -15.44 0.24
CA LEU A 187 6.80 -16.39 1.31
C LEU A 187 6.52 -17.86 0.93
N SER A 188 6.07 -18.14 -0.29
CA SER A 188 5.83 -19.51 -0.74
C SER A 188 7.12 -20.22 -1.18
N ASN A 189 7.19 -21.53 -0.91
CA ASN A 189 8.26 -22.43 -1.32
C ASN A 189 9.68 -21.93 -0.98
N LEU A 190 9.86 -21.29 0.18
CA LEU A 190 11.18 -20.83 0.60
C LEU A 190 12.04 -22.00 1.09
N SER A 191 13.26 -22.08 0.57
CA SER A 191 14.28 -23.00 1.10
C SER A 191 14.82 -22.51 2.44
N SER A 192 15.49 -23.38 3.18
CA SER A 192 16.16 -23.02 4.44
C SER A 192 17.18 -21.89 4.26
N LYS A 193 17.87 -21.86 3.11
CA LYS A 193 18.83 -20.81 2.75
C LYS A 193 18.14 -19.47 2.46
N ASP A 194 16.98 -19.50 1.81
CA ASP A 194 16.21 -18.29 1.54
C ASP A 194 15.67 -17.68 2.83
N GLN A 195 15.21 -18.52 3.77
CA GLN A 195 14.76 -18.10 5.09
C GLN A 195 15.88 -17.42 5.89
N GLU A 196 17.08 -18.01 5.90
CA GLU A 196 18.26 -17.42 6.53
C GLU A 196 18.64 -16.07 5.89
N SER A 197 18.68 -16.00 4.56
CA SER A 197 18.97 -14.77 3.82
C SER A 197 17.94 -13.67 4.07
N LEU A 198 16.67 -14.04 4.24
CA LEU A 198 15.57 -13.11 4.54
C LEU A 198 15.48 -12.75 6.02
N GLU A 199 16.25 -13.41 6.90
CA GLU A 199 16.19 -13.26 8.36
C GLU A 199 14.77 -13.56 8.91
N ILE A 200 14.13 -14.60 8.39
CA ILE A 200 12.78 -15.04 8.81
C ILE A 200 12.76 -16.52 9.18
N SER A 201 11.77 -16.90 9.99
CA SER A 201 11.47 -18.29 10.32
C SER A 201 10.03 -18.59 9.88
N ALA A 202 9.87 -19.44 8.86
CA ALA A 202 8.54 -19.80 8.37
C ALA A 202 7.72 -20.56 9.44
N SER A 203 8.39 -21.36 10.29
CA SER A 203 7.75 -22.06 11.40
C SER A 203 7.21 -21.10 12.46
N GLN A 204 8.02 -20.13 12.92
CA GLN A 204 7.56 -19.15 13.90
C GLN A 204 6.42 -18.30 13.34
N MET A 205 6.53 -17.85 12.10
CA MET A 205 5.46 -17.09 11.45
C MET A 205 4.17 -17.89 11.36
N LEU A 206 4.25 -19.20 11.07
CA LEU A 206 3.09 -20.07 11.01
C LEU A 206 2.41 -20.23 12.38
N GLU A 207 3.21 -20.40 13.44
CA GLU A 207 2.71 -20.42 14.82
C GLU A 207 2.00 -19.11 15.19
N ASP A 208 2.56 -17.96 14.80
CA ASP A 208 1.95 -16.65 15.03
C ASP A 208 0.60 -16.52 14.28
N GLU A 209 0.51 -17.01 13.03
CA GLU A 209 -0.73 -17.02 12.25
C GLU A 209 -1.80 -17.94 12.88
N ILE A 210 -1.40 -19.11 13.39
CA ILE A 210 -2.31 -20.03 14.11
C ILE A 210 -2.76 -19.41 15.44
N GLY A 211 -1.84 -18.76 16.16
CA GLY A 211 -2.13 -17.98 17.35
C GLY A 211 -3.13 -16.85 17.07
N TRP A 212 -2.99 -16.15 15.94
CA TRP A 212 -3.96 -15.15 15.52
C TRP A 212 -5.32 -15.78 15.20
N LEU A 213 -5.34 -16.88 14.42
CA LEU A 213 -6.56 -17.55 13.98
C LEU A 213 -7.37 -18.12 15.15
N THR A 214 -6.69 -18.71 16.15
CA THR A 214 -7.33 -19.24 17.37
C THR A 214 -7.97 -18.15 18.22
N ASN A 215 -7.40 -16.93 18.21
CA ASN A 215 -7.92 -15.78 18.93
C ASN A 215 -8.86 -14.90 18.10
N PHE A 216 -9.08 -15.21 16.82
CA PHE A 216 -9.86 -14.39 15.91
C PHE A 216 -11.35 -14.44 16.28
N THR A 217 -11.92 -13.29 16.64
CA THR A 217 -13.36 -13.17 16.92
C THR A 217 -14.09 -12.63 15.68
N ALA A 218 -14.85 -13.47 14.99
CA ALA A 218 -15.64 -13.03 13.84
C ALA A 218 -16.87 -12.21 14.27
N THR A 219 -17.28 -11.26 13.43
CA THR A 219 -18.53 -10.52 13.58
C THR A 219 -19.72 -11.50 13.51
N ARG A 220 -20.52 -11.56 14.59
CA ARG A 220 -21.63 -12.52 14.71
C ARG A 220 -22.74 -12.24 13.70
N GLU A 221 -23.35 -13.31 13.20
CA GLU A 221 -24.56 -13.24 12.40
C GLU A 221 -25.76 -12.87 13.29
N VAL A 222 -26.52 -11.85 12.87
CA VAL A 222 -27.74 -11.43 13.56
C VAL A 222 -28.93 -11.75 12.67
N MET A 223 -29.88 -12.54 13.18
CA MET A 223 -31.06 -13.03 12.44
C MET A 223 -31.96 -11.90 11.87
N ARG A 224 -31.82 -10.66 12.39
CA ARG A 224 -32.52 -9.47 11.91
C ARG A 224 -31.53 -8.33 11.77
N GLU A 225 -31.03 -8.12 10.56
CA GLU A 225 -30.12 -7.01 10.27
C GLU A 225 -30.92 -5.76 9.89
N ARG A 226 -30.62 -4.63 10.52
CA ARG A 226 -31.01 -3.32 9.95
C ARG A 226 -30.01 -2.98 8.85
N PRO A 227 -30.45 -2.57 7.64
CA PRO A 227 -29.56 -2.19 6.54
C PRO A 227 -28.50 -1.14 6.94
N GLU A 228 -28.84 -0.28 7.90
CA GLU A 228 -27.99 0.81 8.40
C GLU A 228 -26.95 0.38 9.45
N SER A 229 -26.95 -0.88 9.87
CA SER A 229 -26.14 -1.34 11.01
C SER A 229 -24.65 -1.53 10.71
N GLY A 230 -24.23 -1.47 9.44
CA GLY A 230 -22.83 -1.67 9.03
C GLY A 230 -22.28 -3.09 9.27
N VAL A 231 -23.06 -3.97 9.92
CA VAL A 231 -22.66 -5.35 10.28
C VAL A 231 -22.31 -6.18 9.04
N SER A 232 -23.05 -6.02 7.94
CA SER A 232 -22.75 -6.69 6.69
C SER A 232 -21.37 -6.31 6.14
N ALA A 233 -20.99 -5.03 6.19
CA ALA A 233 -19.68 -4.56 5.77
C ALA A 233 -18.56 -5.07 6.69
N MET A 234 -18.80 -5.12 8.00
CA MET A 234 -17.87 -5.73 8.97
C MET A 234 -17.65 -7.22 8.70
N ARG A 235 -18.73 -7.98 8.44
CA ARG A 235 -18.65 -9.40 8.07
C ARG A 235 -17.91 -9.60 6.74
N TYR A 236 -18.17 -8.76 5.75
CA TYR A 236 -17.44 -8.80 4.49
C TYR A 236 -15.93 -8.59 4.71
N ALA A 237 -15.55 -7.56 5.47
CA ALA A 237 -14.15 -7.30 5.78
C ALA A 237 -13.50 -8.43 6.61
N ASP A 238 -14.21 -9.01 7.58
CA ASP A 238 -13.73 -10.18 8.34
C ASP A 238 -13.47 -11.38 7.42
N ASN A 239 -14.34 -11.63 6.43
CA ASN A 239 -14.16 -12.71 5.46
C ASN A 239 -12.94 -12.48 4.56
N ILE A 240 -12.75 -11.25 4.07
CA ILE A 240 -11.58 -10.87 3.26
C ILE A 240 -10.28 -11.02 4.06
N LEU A 241 -10.28 -10.52 5.30
CA LEU A 241 -9.13 -10.64 6.20
C LEU A 241 -8.80 -12.10 6.47
N LEU A 242 -9.78 -12.89 6.90
CA LEU A 242 -9.61 -14.32 7.19
C LEU A 242 -9.08 -15.08 5.96
N ALA A 243 -9.63 -14.83 4.78
CA ALA A 243 -9.13 -15.43 3.54
C ALA A 243 -7.65 -15.10 3.29
N GLY A 244 -7.24 -13.86 3.52
CA GLY A 244 -5.84 -13.43 3.41
C GLY A 244 -4.90 -14.18 4.36
N HIS A 245 -5.30 -14.33 5.63
CA HIS A 245 -4.52 -15.10 6.62
C HIS A 245 -4.45 -16.59 6.27
N LEU A 246 -5.55 -17.21 5.81
CA LEU A 246 -5.54 -18.60 5.36
C LEU A 246 -4.63 -18.82 4.15
N MET A 247 -4.59 -17.86 3.22
CA MET A 247 -3.62 -17.89 2.11
C MET A 247 -2.18 -17.81 2.60
N LEU A 248 -1.91 -16.99 3.62
CA LEU A 248 -0.58 -16.86 4.20
C LEU A 248 -0.15 -18.14 4.92
N ILE A 249 -1.04 -18.73 5.72
CA ILE A 249 -0.83 -20.04 6.36
C ILE A 249 -0.48 -21.09 5.29
N SER A 250 -1.27 -21.16 4.21
CA SER A 250 -1.03 -22.09 3.11
C SER A 250 0.35 -21.89 2.47
N ALA A 251 0.77 -20.64 2.26
CA ALA A 251 2.11 -20.34 1.74
C ALA A 251 3.22 -20.75 2.71
N LEU A 252 3.08 -20.46 4.00
CA LEU A 252 4.08 -20.83 5.01
C LEU A 252 4.22 -22.35 5.12
N MET A 253 3.12 -23.10 5.05
CA MET A 253 3.14 -24.58 5.01
C MET A 253 3.88 -25.18 3.80
N SER A 254 4.11 -24.39 2.74
CA SER A 254 4.90 -24.83 1.57
C SER A 254 6.42 -24.68 1.77
N CYS A 255 6.87 -24.01 2.84
CA CYS A 255 8.28 -23.78 3.11
C CYS A 255 9.00 -25.03 3.61
N GLU A 256 10.30 -25.10 3.33
CA GLU A 256 11.17 -26.14 3.88
C GLU A 256 11.31 -25.98 5.40
N GLY A 257 11.32 -27.09 6.14
CA GLY A 257 11.47 -27.10 7.60
C GLY A 257 10.16 -26.95 8.40
N VAL A 258 9.03 -26.71 7.74
CA VAL A 258 7.73 -26.66 8.40
C VAL A 258 7.15 -28.07 8.56
N ASN A 259 6.95 -28.49 9.82
CA ASN A 259 6.35 -29.78 10.14
C ASN A 259 4.82 -29.74 10.06
N LYS A 260 4.27 -30.25 8.95
CA LYS A 260 2.82 -30.28 8.69
C LYS A 260 2.04 -31.14 9.70
N GLU A 261 2.66 -32.19 10.24
CA GLU A 261 2.00 -33.10 11.18
C GLU A 261 1.84 -32.51 12.58
N GLU A 262 2.72 -31.58 12.94
CA GLU A 262 2.69 -30.88 14.22
C GLU A 262 1.74 -29.67 14.18
N THR A 263 1.63 -29.05 13.01
CA THR A 263 0.78 -27.88 12.76
C THR A 263 -0.73 -28.22 12.78
N GLY A 264 -1.09 -29.46 12.43
CA GLY A 264 -2.50 -29.89 12.29
C GLY A 264 -3.12 -30.54 13.53
N LYS A 265 -2.43 -30.52 14.68
CA LYS A 265 -2.96 -31.03 15.96
C LYS A 265 -3.77 -29.97 16.68
#